data_AF-A0A9D4NI91-F1
#
_entry.id   AF-A0A9D4NI91-F1
#
_cell.length_a   1.000
_cell.length_b   1.000
_cell.length_c   1.000
_cell.angle_alpha   90.00
_cell.angle_beta   90.00
_cell.angle_gamma   90.00
#
_symmetry.space_group_name_H-M   'P 1'
#
loop_
_entity.id
_entity.type
_entity.pdbx_description
1 polymer ?
#
loop_
_entity_poly.entity_id
_entity_poly.type
_entity_poly.pdbx_seq_one_letter_code
_entity_poly.pdbx_strand_id
1 'polypeptide(L)'
;MGCPDDPKMLLDFVKTVREHKVMPGNDNASVVHCSAGVGRTGTYIAVDHLLQHIRDHDDVDIYQLVLDMRDHRCNMVQTEDQYVYIHECLKAFITTDDETEDEEEEEHVYQNTKFGGDNIYENTAFQQD
;
A
#
# COMPACT_ATOMS: atom_id res chain seq x y z
N MET A 1 19.54 9.59 -14.16
CA MET A 1 19.29 8.99 -12.83
C MET A 1 17.97 8.28 -12.95
N GLY A 2 17.92 6.98 -12.64
CA GLY A 2 16.71 6.18 -12.78
C GLY A 2 15.89 6.12 -11.49
N CYS A 3 14.69 5.54 -11.60
CA CYS A 3 13.86 5.11 -10.47
C CYS A 3 14.18 3.65 -10.14
N PRO A 4 13.83 3.17 -8.93
CA PRO A 4 13.86 1.74 -8.64
C PRO A 4 12.95 0.97 -9.61
N ASP A 5 13.32 -0.26 -9.95
CA ASP A 5 12.51 -1.11 -10.82
C ASP A 5 11.31 -1.71 -10.07
N ASP A 6 11.48 -1.99 -8.78
CA ASP A 6 10.45 -2.59 -7.91
C ASP A 6 9.82 -1.51 -6.98
N PRO A 7 8.49 -1.31 -7.02
CA PRO A 7 7.80 -0.40 -6.11
C PRO A 7 7.78 -0.89 -4.66
N LYS A 8 7.93 -2.20 -4.39
CA LYS A 8 7.72 -2.81 -3.07
C LYS A 8 8.56 -2.15 -1.99
N MET A 9 9.83 -1.86 -2.27
CA MET A 9 10.72 -1.24 -1.29
C MET A 9 10.23 0.13 -0.82
N LEU A 10 9.67 0.94 -1.74
CA LEU A 10 9.14 2.25 -1.37
C LEU A 10 7.83 2.10 -0.59
N LEU A 11 6.95 1.17 -0.99
CA LEU A 11 5.70 0.89 -0.29
C LEU A 11 5.95 0.41 1.16
N ASP A 12 6.85 -0.55 1.35
CA ASP A 12 7.27 -1.05 2.67
C ASP A 12 7.85 0.10 3.53
N PHE A 13 8.63 0.99 2.91
CA PHE A 13 9.20 2.14 3.60
C PHE A 13 8.14 3.15 4.03
N VAL A 14 7.15 3.47 3.18
CA VAL A 14 6.02 4.34 3.53
C VAL A 14 5.23 3.76 4.70
N LYS A 15 4.91 2.46 4.64
CA LYS A 15 4.24 1.73 5.74
C LYS A 15 5.01 1.87 7.05
N THR A 16 6.31 1.57 7.02
CA THR A 16 7.18 1.66 8.19
C THR A 16 7.20 3.08 8.78
N VAL A 17 7.35 4.12 7.95
CA VAL A 17 7.36 5.51 8.44
C VAL A 17 6.02 5.90 9.07
N ARG A 18 4.90 5.46 8.48
CA ARG A 18 3.56 5.76 8.99
C ARG A 18 3.28 5.08 10.31
N GLU A 19 3.69 3.83 10.49
CA GLU A 19 3.60 3.12 11.78
C GLU A 19 4.32 3.89 12.90
N HIS A 20 5.44 4.55 12.61
CA HIS A 20 6.16 5.38 13.59
C HIS A 20 5.54 6.77 13.79
N LYS A 21 4.77 7.27 12.82
CA LYS A 21 4.17 8.61 12.85
C LYS A 21 2.87 8.64 13.66
N VAL A 22 2.06 7.58 13.66
CA VAL A 22 0.77 7.51 14.38
C VAL A 22 0.96 7.33 15.91
N MET A 23 2.17 7.55 16.43
CA MET A 23 2.44 7.48 17.86
C MET A 23 1.77 8.65 18.61
N PRO A 24 1.11 8.42 19.76
CA PRO A 24 0.44 9.47 20.53
C PRO A 24 1.40 10.63 20.87
N GLY A 25 1.02 11.86 20.50
CA GLY A 25 1.82 13.06 20.72
C GLY A 25 2.82 13.41 19.60
N ASN A 26 2.75 12.72 18.45
CA ASN A 26 3.59 13.01 17.28
C ASN A 26 2.76 13.54 16.09
N ASP A 27 2.13 14.69 16.27
CA ASP A 27 1.36 15.42 15.25
C ASP A 27 2.23 16.38 14.40
N ASN A 28 3.55 16.28 14.55
CA ASN A 28 4.49 17.13 13.84
C ASN A 28 4.61 16.78 12.34
N ALA A 29 4.86 17.80 11.53
CA ALA A 29 5.18 17.60 10.11
C ALA A 29 6.47 16.77 9.94
N SER A 30 6.44 15.81 9.02
CA SER A 30 7.60 14.97 8.70
C SER A 30 8.59 15.75 7.84
N VAL A 31 9.87 15.76 8.25
CA VAL A 31 10.95 16.31 7.41
C VAL A 31 11.40 15.25 6.42
N VAL A 32 11.15 15.49 5.13
CA VAL A 32 11.60 14.62 4.04
C VAL A 32 12.66 15.34 3.23
N HIS A 33 13.82 14.72 3.00
CA HIS A 33 14.88 15.33 2.20
C HIS A 33 15.56 14.33 1.27
N CYS A 34 16.28 14.87 0.29
CA CYS A 34 17.24 14.11 -0.50
C CYS A 34 18.51 14.94 -0.67
N SER A 35 18.93 15.22 -1.91
CA SER A 35 20.01 16.19 -2.18
C SER A 35 19.43 17.60 -2.36
N ALA A 36 18.76 17.89 -3.48
CA ALA A 36 18.08 19.18 -3.71
C ALA A 36 16.70 19.29 -3.02
N GLY A 37 16.18 18.18 -2.50
CA GLY A 37 14.86 18.14 -1.84
C GLY A 37 13.68 18.34 -2.78
N VAL A 38 13.76 17.86 -4.03
CA VAL A 38 12.68 18.05 -5.04
C VAL A 38 12.30 16.77 -5.78
N GLY A 39 13.26 16.00 -6.28
CA GLY A 39 13.00 14.76 -7.05
C GLY A 39 12.48 13.63 -6.18
N ARG A 40 13.40 12.83 -5.59
CA ARG A 40 13.07 11.72 -4.67
C ARG A 40 12.19 12.15 -3.49
N THR A 41 12.40 13.37 -2.98
CA THR A 41 11.55 13.96 -1.94
C THR A 41 10.12 14.13 -2.42
N GLY A 42 9.91 14.67 -3.62
CA GLY A 42 8.57 14.78 -4.19
C GLY A 42 7.96 13.42 -4.50
N THR A 43 8.73 12.48 -5.05
CA THR A 43 8.26 11.11 -5.30
C THR A 43 7.76 10.45 -4.02
N TYR A 44 8.54 10.50 -2.94
CA TYR A 44 8.12 9.94 -1.65
C TYR A 44 6.86 10.61 -1.11
N ILE A 45 6.80 11.95 -1.10
CA ILE A 45 5.65 12.69 -0.58
C ILE A 45 4.38 12.39 -1.39
N ALA A 46 4.49 12.29 -2.72
CA ALA A 46 3.36 11.98 -3.58
C ALA A 46 2.82 10.57 -3.31
N VAL A 47 3.70 9.56 -3.25
CA VAL A 47 3.29 8.18 -2.94
C VAL A 47 2.65 8.10 -1.55
N ASP A 48 3.31 8.65 -0.53
CA ASP A 48 2.77 8.67 0.83
C ASP A 48 1.38 9.34 0.92
N HIS A 49 1.17 10.45 0.20
CA HIS A 49 -0.13 11.11 0.14
C HIS A 49 -1.19 10.23 -0.53
N LEU A 50 -0.88 9.69 -1.71
CA LEU A 50 -1.81 8.87 -2.49
C LEU A 50 -2.23 7.61 -1.73
N LEU A 51 -1.31 6.92 -1.06
CA LEU A 51 -1.62 5.71 -0.28
C LEU A 51 -2.53 5.97 0.93
N GLN A 52 -2.58 7.20 1.44
CA GLN A 52 -3.59 7.59 2.44
C GLN A 52 -4.91 7.96 1.78
N HIS A 53 -4.85 8.64 0.63
CA HIS A 53 -6.03 9.09 -0.08
C HIS A 53 -6.92 7.92 -0.51
N ILE A 54 -6.33 6.91 -1.15
CA ILE A 54 -7.09 5.76 -1.70
C ILE A 54 -7.71 4.84 -0.65
N ARG A 55 -7.35 4.98 0.63
CA ARG A 55 -8.00 4.23 1.72
C ARG A 55 -9.41 4.73 1.99
N ASP A 56 -9.66 6.00 1.68
CA ASP A 56 -10.92 6.69 1.98
C ASP A 56 -11.64 7.17 0.70
N HIS A 57 -11.03 7.01 -0.48
CA HIS A 57 -11.52 7.52 -1.77
C HIS A 57 -11.28 6.50 -2.90
N ASP A 58 -12.16 6.47 -3.90
CA ASP A 58 -12.10 5.56 -5.04
C ASP A 58 -11.48 6.20 -6.30
N ASP A 59 -10.97 7.42 -6.18
CA ASP A 59 -10.33 8.17 -7.26
C ASP A 59 -8.94 8.70 -6.88
N VAL A 60 -8.16 9.06 -7.89
CA VAL A 60 -6.83 9.67 -7.73
C VAL A 60 -6.57 10.67 -8.86
N ASP A 61 -6.02 11.83 -8.51
CA ASP A 61 -5.49 12.80 -9.47
C ASP A 61 -4.00 13.06 -9.20
N ILE A 62 -3.16 12.21 -9.77
CA ILE A 62 -1.70 12.31 -9.65
C ILE A 62 -1.18 13.61 -10.29
N TYR A 63 -1.82 14.07 -11.37
CA TYR A 63 -1.40 15.28 -12.07
C TYR A 63 -1.63 16.52 -11.19
N GLN A 64 -2.84 16.67 -10.67
CA GLN A 64 -3.20 17.80 -9.82
C GLN A 64 -2.38 17.79 -8.52
N LEU A 65 -2.18 16.62 -7.90
CA LEU A 65 -1.31 16.50 -6.73
C LEU A 65 0.11 17.01 -7.01
N VAL A 66 0.73 16.58 -8.11
CA VAL A 66 2.09 17.01 -8.45
C VAL A 66 2.12 18.50 -8.82
N LEU A 67 1.08 19.02 -9.45
CA LEU A 67 0.94 20.45 -9.74
C LEU A 67 0.88 21.27 -8.44
N ASP A 68 0.03 20.88 -7.50
CA ASP A 68 -0.08 21.54 -6.18
C ASP A 68 1.23 21.46 -5.40
N MET A 69 1.92 20.32 -5.44
CA MET A 69 3.24 20.19 -4.82
C MET A 69 4.27 21.15 -5.43
N ARG A 70 4.19 21.40 -6.75
CA ARG A 70 5.07 22.34 -7.46
C ARG A 70 4.78 23.79 -7.14
N ASP A 71 3.54 24.14 -6.80
CA ASP A 71 3.17 25.46 -6.30
C ASP A 71 3.77 25.75 -4.91
N HIS A 72 3.89 24.72 -4.05
CA HIS A 72 4.51 24.85 -2.73
C HIS A 72 6.04 24.80 -2.76
N ARG A 73 6.63 24.03 -3.70
CA ARG A 73 8.08 23.95 -3.90
C ARG A 73 8.39 23.61 -5.36
N CYS A 74 9.20 24.44 -6.01
CA CYS A 74 9.49 24.23 -7.43
C CYS A 74 10.15 22.86 -7.71
N ASN A 75 9.84 22.29 -8.89
CA ASN A 75 10.42 21.05 -9.40
C ASN A 75 10.16 19.77 -8.57
N MET A 76 9.15 19.77 -7.70
CA MET A 76 8.70 18.53 -7.05
C MET A 76 8.35 17.48 -8.10
N VAL A 77 8.87 16.27 -7.92
CA VAL A 77 8.89 15.20 -8.94
C VAL A 77 9.60 15.70 -10.20
N GLN A 78 10.93 15.57 -10.20
CA GLN A 78 11.81 16.31 -11.09
C GLN A 78 11.89 15.72 -12.50
N THR A 79 11.72 14.41 -12.64
CA THR A 79 11.87 13.70 -13.92
C THR A 79 10.60 12.95 -14.29
N GLU A 80 10.44 12.67 -15.59
CA GLU A 80 9.34 11.84 -16.10
C GLU A 80 9.36 10.45 -15.46
N ASP A 81 10.52 9.79 -15.38
CA ASP A 81 10.66 8.47 -14.74
C ASP A 81 10.15 8.46 -13.28
N GLN A 82 10.32 9.57 -12.55
CA GLN A 82 9.80 9.70 -11.18
C GLN A 82 8.29 9.83 -11.15
N TYR A 83 7.72 10.49 -12.15
CA TYR A 83 6.27 10.61 -12.31
C TYR A 83 5.67 9.24 -12.68
N VAL A 84 6.25 8.54 -13.65
CA VAL A 84 5.86 7.17 -14.01
C VAL A 84 5.98 6.22 -12.82
N TYR A 85 7.06 6.32 -12.04
CA TYR A 85 7.23 5.49 -10.85
C TYR A 85 6.15 5.71 -9.78
N ILE A 86 5.58 6.91 -9.65
CA ILE A 86 4.43 7.14 -8.76
C ILE A 86 3.22 6.32 -9.22
N HIS A 87 2.96 6.26 -10.54
CA HIS A 87 1.90 5.43 -11.09
C HIS A 87 2.15 3.94 -10.85
N GLU A 88 3.39 3.47 -11.05
CA GLU A 88 3.74 2.06 -10.79
C GLU A 88 3.59 1.68 -9.32
N CYS A 89 3.99 2.56 -8.39
CA CYS A 89 3.78 2.35 -6.96
C CYS A 89 2.29 2.22 -6.61
N LEU A 90 1.46 3.12 -7.15
CA LEU A 90 0.03 3.12 -6.87
C LEU A 90 -0.65 1.87 -7.44
N LYS A 91 -0.30 1.51 -8.68
CA LYS A 91 -0.80 0.30 -9.33
C LYS A 91 -0.45 -0.94 -8.52
N ALA A 92 0.82 -1.08 -8.11
CA ALA A 92 1.28 -2.21 -7.31
C ALA A 92 0.55 -2.31 -5.97
N PHE A 93 0.30 -1.18 -5.31
CA PHE A 93 -0.44 -1.15 -4.05
C PHE A 93 -1.87 -1.66 -4.22
N ILE A 94 -2.60 -1.14 -5.22
CA ILE A 94 -3.99 -1.55 -5.48
C ILE A 94 -4.08 -3.04 -5.83
N THR A 95 -3.16 -3.54 -6.67
CA THR A 95 -3.18 -4.96 -7.06
C THR A 95 -2.86 -5.90 -5.91
N THR A 96 -2.07 -5.48 -4.92
CA THR A 96 -1.76 -6.32 -3.75
C THR A 96 -2.88 -6.30 -2.72
N ASP A 97 -3.58 -5.17 -2.55
CA ASP A 97 -4.72 -5.11 -1.63
C ASP A 97 -5.86 -6.04 -2.12
N ASP A 98 -6.16 -6.06 -3.42
CA ASP A 98 -7.15 -6.99 -4.01
C ASP A 98 -6.81 -8.47 -3.74
N GLU A 99 -5.53 -8.86 -3.81
CA GLU A 99 -5.09 -10.25 -3.55
C GLU A 99 -5.28 -10.67 -2.08
N THR A 100 -5.20 -9.73 -1.13
CA THR A 100 -5.38 -10.04 0.30
C THR A 100 -6.84 -10.21 0.72
N GLU A 101 -7.78 -9.55 0.05
CA GLU A 101 -9.20 -9.73 0.31
C GLU A 101 -9.68 -11.12 -0.17
N ASP A 102 -9.15 -11.60 -1.29
CA ASP A 102 -9.44 -12.94 -1.83
C ASP A 102 -8.88 -14.08 -0.93
N GLU A 103 -7.73 -13.86 -0.27
CA GLU A 103 -7.12 -14.85 0.65
C GLU A 103 -7.85 -14.96 2.00
N GLU A 104 -8.41 -13.86 2.52
CA GLU A 104 -9.16 -13.86 3.79
C GLU A 104 -10.52 -14.58 3.68
N GLU A 105 -11.12 -14.68 2.50
CA GLU A 105 -12.35 -15.45 2.27
C GLU A 105 -12.14 -16.98 2.29
N GLU A 106 -10.94 -17.48 2.00
CA GLU A 106 -10.67 -18.93 1.95
C GLU A 106 -10.46 -19.58 3.33
N GLU A 107 -10.05 -18.84 4.38
CA GLU A 107 -9.71 -19.43 5.69
C GLU A 107 -10.92 -19.78 6.60
N HIS A 108 -12.16 -19.46 6.24
CA HIS A 108 -13.31 -19.53 7.19
C HIS A 108 -14.30 -20.69 7.04
N VAL A 109 -14.00 -21.77 6.29
CA VAL A 109 -14.98 -22.86 6.05
C VAL A 109 -15.10 -23.90 7.19
N TYR A 110 -14.22 -23.90 8.21
CA TYR A 110 -14.29 -24.88 9.31
C TYR A 110 -14.44 -24.26 10.71
N GLN A 111 -15.66 -23.87 11.09
CA GLN A 111 -16.03 -23.76 12.50
C GLN A 111 -16.59 -25.10 13.02
N ASN A 112 -15.76 -25.84 13.76
CA ASN A 112 -16.26 -26.96 14.56
C ASN A 112 -16.98 -26.41 15.80
N THR A 113 -18.31 -26.28 15.75
CA THR A 113 -19.11 -26.12 16.97
C THR A 113 -19.02 -27.38 17.82
N LYS A 114 -18.22 -27.32 18.89
CA LYS A 114 -18.24 -28.34 19.95
C LYS A 114 -19.56 -28.26 20.70
N PHE A 115 -20.48 -29.18 20.41
CA PHE A 115 -21.53 -29.57 21.36
C PHE A 115 -21.58 -31.09 21.42
N GLY A 116 -21.19 -31.64 22.57
CA GLY A 116 -21.47 -33.02 22.95
C GLY A 116 -20.69 -34.10 22.20
N GLY A 117 -19.42 -34.28 22.54
CA GLY A 117 -18.88 -35.61 22.84
C GLY A 117 -18.70 -36.68 21.76
N ASP A 118 -19.09 -36.49 20.49
CA ASP A 118 -18.88 -37.50 19.43
C ASP A 118 -18.31 -36.90 18.14
N ASN A 119 -17.30 -37.55 17.55
CA ASN A 119 -16.73 -37.20 16.25
C ASN A 119 -17.66 -37.70 15.13
N ILE A 120 -18.24 -36.80 14.35
CA ILE A 120 -19.08 -37.10 13.18
C ILE A 120 -18.35 -36.76 11.89
N TYR A 121 -17.37 -37.58 11.50
CA TYR A 121 -16.99 -37.73 10.09
C TYR A 121 -16.57 -39.18 9.85
N GLU A 122 -17.53 -39.98 9.38
CA GLU A 122 -17.29 -41.29 8.81
C GLU A 122 -16.99 -41.09 7.31
N ASN A 123 -15.75 -41.35 6.89
CA ASN A 123 -15.36 -41.24 5.48
C ASN A 123 -15.84 -42.49 4.72
N THR A 124 -17.12 -42.56 4.38
CA THR A 124 -17.68 -43.63 3.53
C THR A 124 -17.56 -43.27 2.05
N ALA A 125 -16.32 -43.08 1.59
CA ALA A 125 -16.03 -42.89 0.18
C ALA A 125 -14.79 -43.66 -0.29
N PHE A 126 -14.50 -44.84 0.26
CA PHE A 126 -13.63 -45.84 -0.39
C PHE A 126 -13.94 -47.25 0.13
N GLN A 127 -14.88 -47.93 -0.52
CA GLN A 127 -14.81 -49.38 -0.72
C GLN A 127 -15.57 -49.72 -2.00
N GLN A 128 -14.78 -49.86 -3.06
CA GLN A 128 -15.19 -50.38 -4.36
C GLN A 128 -14.77 -51.86 -4.37
N ASP A 129 -15.72 -52.70 -4.80
CA ASP A 129 -15.74 -54.17 -4.99
C ASP A 129 -15.92 -55.08 -3.76
#